data_AF-A0A970DNX2-F1
#
_entry.id   AF-A0A970DNX2-F1
#
_cell.length_a   1.000
_cell.length_b   1.000
_cell.length_c   1.000
_cell.angle_alpha   90.00
_cell.angle_beta   90.00
_cell.angle_gamma   90.00
#
_symmetry.space_group_name_H-M   'P 1'
#
loop_
_entity.id
_entity.type
_entity.pdbx_description
1 polymer ?
#
loop_
_entity_poly.entity_id
_entity_poly.type
_entity_poly.pdbx_seq_one_letter_code
_entity_poly.pdbx_strand_id
1 'polypeptide(L)' 'MAKYVPEVKGILRSHIIEVPNIIREASGIKVFGKRLKSFIFTTDVAIIKNTNADAIMSVYPFTPQPLITQTLVEAADVP' A
#
# COMPACT_ATOMS: atom_id res chain seq x y z
N MET A 1 14.53 8.36 -24.05
CA MET A 1 13.84 9.42 -23.27
C MET A 1 12.71 8.78 -22.49
N ALA A 2 12.53 9.15 -21.21
CA ALA A 2 11.35 8.73 -20.46
C ALA A 2 10.09 9.30 -21.16
N LYS A 3 9.11 8.45 -21.44
CA LYS A 3 7.82 8.91 -21.99
C LYS A 3 7.12 9.75 -20.93
N TYR A 4 6.63 10.92 -21.33
CA TYR A 4 5.70 11.70 -20.53
C TYR A 4 4.41 10.90 -20.36
N VAL A 5 4.05 10.59 -19.12
CA VAL A 5 2.79 9.93 -18.76
C VAL A 5 1.93 10.99 -18.08
N PRO A 6 0.87 11.48 -18.74
CA PRO A 6 -0.02 12.45 -18.10
C PRO A 6 -0.78 11.78 -16.95
N GLU A 7 -0.91 12.50 -15.84
CA GLU A 7 -1.64 12.05 -14.66
C GLU A 7 -2.89 12.91 -14.47
N VAL A 8 -4.04 12.27 -14.26
CA VAL A 8 -5.32 12.94 -14.01
C VAL A 8 -5.82 12.51 -12.64
N LYS A 9 -5.85 13.44 -11.68
CA LYS A 9 -6.34 13.20 -10.32
C LYS A 9 -7.74 13.81 -10.14
N GLY A 10 -8.66 13.03 -9.58
CA GLY A 10 -9.96 13.54 -9.13
C GLY A 10 -9.83 14.24 -7.76
N ILE A 11 -10.73 15.19 -7.47
CA ILE A 11 -10.73 15.96 -6.22
C ILE A 11 -10.74 15.05 -4.98
N LEU A 12 -11.51 13.96 -5.01
CA LEU A 12 -11.64 13.01 -3.90
C LEU A 12 -10.39 12.15 -3.65
N ARG A 13 -9.47 12.05 -4.61
CA ARG A 13 -8.23 11.27 -4.49
C ARG A 13 -6.98 12.14 -4.37
N SER A 14 -7.16 13.42 -4.08
CA SER A 14 -6.05 14.38 -3.90
C SER A 14 -5.17 14.10 -2.68
N HIS A 15 -5.67 13.32 -1.71
CA HIS A 15 -4.99 13.05 -0.43
C HIS A 15 -4.46 11.61 -0.32
N ILE A 16 -4.35 10.88 -1.44
CA ILE A 16 -3.75 9.54 -1.43
C ILE A 16 -2.28 9.65 -1.02
N ILE A 17 -1.82 8.70 -0.19
CA ILE A 17 -0.41 8.56 0.18
C ILE A 17 0.32 7.89 -0.99
N GLU A 18 1.23 8.64 -1.61
CA GLU A 18 1.98 8.17 -2.77
C GLU A 18 3.38 7.73 -2.39
N VAL A 19 3.74 6.53 -2.82
CA VAL A 19 5.10 6.02 -2.73
C VAL A 19 6.02 6.83 -3.65
N PRO A 20 7.27 7.10 -3.23
CA PRO A 20 8.18 7.91 -4.00
C PRO A 20 8.61 7.18 -5.29
N ASN A 21 8.79 7.94 -6.37
CA ASN A 21 9.14 7.38 -7.69
C ASN A 21 10.42 6.52 -7.69
N ILE A 22 11.36 6.80 -6.79
CA ILE A 22 12.60 6.04 -6.61
C ILE A 22 12.36 4.55 -6.33
N ILE A 23 11.20 4.18 -5.78
CA ILE A 23 10.87 2.78 -5.49
C ILE A 23 10.85 1.91 -6.76
N ARG A 24 10.68 2.52 -7.95
CA ARG A 24 10.71 1.80 -9.23
C ARG A 24 12.07 1.13 -9.46
N GLU A 25 13.14 1.68 -8.92
CA GLU A 25 14.51 1.16 -9.02
C GLU A 25 14.76 -0.02 -8.07
N ALA A 26 13.93 -0.21 -7.05
CA ALA A 26 14.08 -1.32 -6.11
C ALA A 26 13.89 -2.68 -6.79
N SER A 27 14.70 -3.66 -6.37
CA SER A 27 14.55 -5.07 -6.75
C SER A 27 13.20 -5.61 -6.27
N GLY A 28 12.85 -5.37 -5.01
CA GLY A 28 11.62 -5.87 -4.40
C GLY A 28 11.67 -7.38 -4.13
N ILE A 29 10.56 -7.93 -3.64
CA ILE A 29 10.39 -9.36 -3.34
C ILE A 29 9.25 -9.94 -4.18
N LYS A 30 9.38 -11.20 -4.60
CA LYS A 30 8.29 -11.91 -5.29
C LYS A 30 7.52 -12.75 -4.29
N VAL A 31 6.22 -12.48 -4.16
CA VAL A 31 5.29 -13.23 -3.30
C VAL A 31 4.13 -13.66 -4.18
N PHE A 32 3.91 -14.98 -4.29
CA PHE A 32 2.87 -15.59 -5.14
C PHE A 32 2.81 -15.02 -6.57
N GLY A 33 3.97 -14.78 -7.19
CA GLY A 33 4.08 -14.23 -8.56
C GLY A 33 3.94 -12.72 -8.68
N LYS A 34 3.54 -11.99 -7.62
CA LYS A 34 3.52 -10.53 -7.57
C LYS A 34 4.86 -10.00 -7.05
N ARG A 35 5.48 -9.05 -7.76
CA ARG A 35 6.70 -8.36 -7.31
C ARG A 35 6.32 -7.13 -6.49
N LEU A 36 6.56 -7.17 -5.19
CA LEU A 36 6.31 -6.10 -4.23
C LEU A 36 7.59 -5.27 -4.06
N LYS A 37 7.53 -3.96 -4.28
CA LYS A 37 8.67 -3.04 -4.15
C LYS A 37 8.49 -2.05 -3.00
N SER A 38 7.27 -1.67 -2.71
CA SER A 38 6.89 -0.75 -1.63
C SER A 38 6.05 -1.46 -0.58
N PHE A 39 6.31 -1.12 0.68
CA PHE A 39 5.53 -1.57 1.83
C PHE A 39 5.17 -0.35 2.65
N ILE A 40 3.90 -0.24 3.05
CA ILE A 40 3.48 0.76 4.03
C ILE A 40 3.26 0.07 5.37
N PHE A 41 3.87 0.62 6.42
CA PHE A 41 3.75 0.10 7.78
C PHE A 41 2.70 0.89 8.54
N THR A 42 1.54 0.31 8.76
CA THR A 42 0.41 0.99 9.42
C THR A 42 -0.65 -0.01 9.87
N THR A 43 -1.45 0.36 10.86
CA THR A 43 -2.70 -0.31 11.22
C THR A 43 -3.93 0.57 10.98
N ASP A 44 -3.73 1.78 10.46
CA ASP A 44 -4.79 2.73 10.16
C ASP A 44 -5.51 2.35 8.87
N VAL A 45 -6.79 1.98 9.00
CA VAL A 45 -7.66 1.57 7.89
C VAL A 45 -7.82 2.66 6.82
N ALA A 46 -7.84 3.94 7.23
CA ALA A 46 -7.94 5.04 6.29
C ALA A 46 -6.68 5.14 5.42
N ILE A 47 -5.50 4.94 6.02
CA ILE A 47 -4.22 4.90 5.28
C ILE A 47 -4.17 3.68 4.36
N ILE A 48 -4.58 2.50 4.85
CA ILE A 48 -4.61 1.26 4.07
C ILE A 48 -5.45 1.41 2.80
N LYS A 49 -6.61 2.10 2.89
CA LYS A 49 -7.47 2.35 1.73
C LYS A 49 -7.01 3.49 0.82
N ASN A 50 -6.07 4.33 1.26
CA ASN A 50 -5.65 5.53 0.54
C ASN A 50 -4.12 5.55 0.33
N THR A 51 -3.59 4.48 -0.24
CA THR A 51 -2.18 4.35 -0.60
C THR A 51 -2.01 3.65 -1.94
N ASN A 52 -0.91 3.92 -2.64
CA ASN A 52 -0.50 3.17 -3.83
C ASN A 52 0.68 2.21 -3.57
N ALA A 53 0.97 1.90 -2.30
CA ALA A 53 1.97 0.90 -1.93
C ALA A 53 1.60 -0.51 -2.44
N ASP A 54 2.62 -1.34 -2.73
CA ASP A 54 2.40 -2.67 -3.31
C ASP A 54 1.85 -3.68 -2.30
N ALA A 55 2.12 -3.46 -1.02
CA ALA A 55 1.72 -4.28 0.12
C ALA A 55 1.62 -3.50 1.44
N ILE A 56 0.83 -4.04 2.37
CA ILE A 56 0.61 -3.48 3.71
C ILE A 56 1.32 -4.36 4.75
N MET A 57 2.00 -3.72 5.71
CA MET A 57 2.57 -4.40 6.88
C MET A 57 1.87 -3.89 8.14
N SER A 58 0.81 -4.59 8.54
CA SER A 58 -0.03 -4.22 9.69
C SER A 58 0.40 -4.95 10.96
N VAL A 59 1.37 -4.38 11.69
CA VAL A 59 1.81 -4.90 12.99
C VAL A 59 1.12 -4.15 14.11
N TYR A 60 0.40 -4.89 14.96
CA TYR A 60 -0.22 -4.36 16.17
C TYR A 60 0.36 -5.07 17.40
N PRO A 61 0.90 -4.34 18.40
CA PRO A 61 1.64 -4.93 19.52
C PRO A 61 0.73 -5.35 20.70
N PHE A 62 -0.43 -5.95 20.40
CA PHE A 62 -1.40 -6.38 21.41
C PHE A 62 -1.77 -7.85 21.24
N THR A 63 -2.48 -8.42 22.21
CA THR A 63 -3.03 -9.78 22.09
C THR A 63 -3.80 -9.92 20.78
N PRO A 64 -3.51 -10.97 19.98
CA PRO A 64 -4.18 -11.15 18.71
C PRO A 64 -5.70 -11.23 18.85
N GLN A 65 -6.40 -10.25 18.28
CA GLN A 65 -7.86 -10.23 18.24
C GLN A 65 -8.32 -10.52 16.80
N PRO A 66 -9.11 -11.58 16.56
CA PRO A 66 -9.56 -11.92 15.21
C PRO A 66 -10.26 -10.77 14.48
N LEU A 67 -11.02 -9.95 15.22
CA LEU A 67 -11.70 -8.77 14.68
C LEU A 67 -10.72 -7.78 14.04
N ILE A 68 -9.60 -7.48 14.70
CA ILE A 68 -8.58 -6.55 14.19
C ILE A 68 -7.97 -7.11 12.91
N THR A 69 -7.56 -8.38 12.93
CA THR A 69 -6.98 -9.04 11.74
C THR A 69 -7.96 -9.03 10.56
N GLN A 70 -9.24 -9.37 10.79
CA GLN A 70 -10.27 -9.36 9.76
C GLN A 70 -10.47 -7.95 9.17
N THR A 71 -10.58 -6.92 10.02
CA THR A 71 -10.73 -5.53 9.54
C THR A 71 -9.54 -5.08 8.69
N LEU A 72 -8.31 -5.43 9.08
CA LEU A 72 -7.12 -5.09 8.31
C LEU A 72 -7.10 -5.80 6.95
N VAL A 73 -7.48 -7.07 6.90
CA VAL A 73 -7.56 -7.85 5.66
C VAL A 73 -8.66 -7.33 4.74
N GLU A 74 -9.84 -6.99 5.27
CA GLU A 74 -10.94 -6.41 4.51
C GLU A 74 -10.62 -5.01 3.98
N ALA A 75 -9.83 -4.24 4.74
CA ALA A 75 -9.37 -2.92 4.31
C ALA A 75 -8.32 -3.00 3.19
N ALA A 76 -7.47 -4.01 3.17
CA ALA A 76 -6.37 -4.09 2.21
C ALA A 76 -6.83 -4.62 0.83
N ASP A 77 -6.62 -3.83 -0.23
CA ASP A 77 -6.82 -4.28 -1.62
C ASP A 77 -5.55 -4.89 -2.24
N VAL A 78 -4.47 -4.94 -1.45
CA VAL A 78 -3.15 -5.47 -1.81
C VAL A 78 -2.65 -6.43 -0.73
N PRO A 79 -1.65 -7.29 -1.02
CA PRO A 79 -1.10 -8.23 -0.04
C PRO A 79 -0.59 -7.61 1.25
#